data_AF-A0AAD2CR85-F1
#
_entry.id   AF-A0AAD2CR85-F1
#
_cell.length_a   1.000
_cell.length_b   1.000
_cell.length_c   1.000
_cell.angle_alpha   90.00
_cell.angle_beta   90.00
_cell.angle_gamma   90.00
#
_symmetry.space_group_name_H-M   'P 1'
#
loop_
_entity.id
_entity.type
_entity.pdbx_description
1 polymer ?
#
loop_
_entity_poly.entity_id
_entity_poly.type
_entity_poly.pdbx_seq_one_letter_code
_entity_poly.pdbx_strand_id
1 'polypeptide(L)'
;MTRRNQSTRGVRGGNRFGGNCQTSGNSQNTKKKEKRSPKYHPSDPDFPYADVTRSLIERIGMEGLEYPQIMISSIKELNEPDWDGLKPKLDLTGQEDEIENEAKKEELKTESVEYHRQKRYWSKAKWHVHSLIMESFVTSKMKDKILQEVDYNEKIEGDPIELLRRINKFMTTSDVTDWEPITLWEVLQKWLNCCQKGNETVIEYCKRFEECATTVLSFMGDSWLDVFASKTTVYHEIENNHPTNGLSDR
;
A
#
# COMPACT_ATOMS: atom_id res chain seq x y z
N MET A 1 32.50 -66.69 25.00
CA MET A 1 33.90 -66.23 24.89
C MET A 1 33.98 -64.84 25.49
N THR A 2 34.69 -64.69 26.61
CA THR A 2 34.81 -63.46 27.39
C THR A 2 36.28 -63.04 27.38
N ARG A 3 36.57 -61.75 27.14
CA ARG A 3 37.80 -60.97 27.43
C ARG A 3 37.75 -59.69 26.58
N ARG A 4 38.24 -58.50 26.96
CA ARG A 4 38.66 -57.89 28.23
C ARG A 4 38.93 -56.42 27.87
N ASN A 5 38.56 -55.49 28.75
CA ASN A 5 38.99 -54.09 28.74
C ASN A 5 40.52 -53.94 28.75
N GLN A 6 41.03 -52.84 28.17
CA GLN A 6 41.99 -51.96 28.85
C GLN A 6 42.08 -50.56 28.20
N SER A 7 42.29 -49.58 29.09
CA SER A 7 42.40 -48.12 28.96
C SER A 7 43.55 -47.64 28.04
N THR A 8 43.77 -46.37 27.68
CA THR A 8 44.04 -45.22 28.58
C THR A 8 44.25 -43.90 27.79
N ARG A 9 43.65 -42.81 28.30
CA ARG A 9 44.13 -41.40 28.45
C ARG A 9 44.89 -40.63 27.36
N GLY A 10 44.38 -39.41 27.13
CA GLY A 10 45.16 -38.16 27.03
C GLY A 10 45.14 -37.52 25.63
N VAL A 11 45.12 -36.19 25.40
CA VAL A 11 45.26 -34.99 26.22
C VAL A 11 44.87 -33.79 25.32
N ARG A 12 44.18 -32.80 25.91
CA ARG A 12 44.14 -31.34 25.65
C ARG A 12 44.00 -30.77 24.22
N GLY A 13 42.96 -29.94 24.10
CA GLY A 13 42.93 -28.80 23.20
C GLY A 13 44.01 -27.74 23.50
N GLY A 14 44.33 -26.96 22.48
CA GLY A 14 45.28 -25.86 22.56
C GLY A 14 45.06 -24.87 21.41
N ASN A 15 44.79 -23.64 21.81
CA ASN A 15 44.68 -22.40 21.04
C ASN A 15 45.55 -22.29 19.78
N ARG A 16 45.00 -21.64 18.74
CA ARG A 16 45.78 -20.81 17.82
C ARG A 16 45.12 -19.45 17.66
N PHE A 17 45.71 -18.46 18.33
CA PHE A 17 45.63 -17.04 18.03
C PHE A 17 46.94 -16.62 17.36
N GLY A 18 46.84 -15.69 16.40
CA GLY A 18 47.95 -14.99 15.73
C GLY A 18 48.18 -15.51 14.30
N GLY A 19 48.16 -14.71 13.23
CA GLY A 19 48.15 -13.26 13.05
C GLY A 19 48.95 -12.94 11.78
N ASN A 20 48.44 -12.05 10.91
CA ASN A 20 49.06 -11.46 9.70
C ASN A 20 49.37 -12.43 8.52
N CYS A 21 49.29 -12.05 7.24
CA CYS A 21 49.41 -10.74 6.61
C CYS A 21 48.83 -10.78 5.17
N GLN A 22 48.36 -9.61 4.72
CA GLN A 22 48.40 -9.05 3.35
C GLN A 22 47.58 -9.71 2.23
N THR A 23 46.47 -9.07 1.89
CA THR A 23 46.06 -8.91 0.48
C THR A 23 45.87 -7.41 0.20
N SER A 24 46.55 -6.95 -0.85
CA SER A 24 46.65 -5.57 -1.29
C SER A 24 45.30 -5.07 -1.84
N GLY A 25 44.73 -4.07 -1.18
CA GLY A 25 43.57 -3.34 -1.69
C GLY A 25 44.01 -2.38 -2.79
N ASN A 26 43.63 -2.67 -4.04
CA ASN A 26 43.71 -1.73 -5.14
C ASN A 26 42.59 -0.68 -4.95
N SER A 27 42.95 0.50 -4.46
CA SER A 27 42.03 1.62 -4.30
C SER A 27 41.69 2.20 -5.67
N GLN A 28 40.62 1.70 -6.30
CA GLN A 28 39.97 2.43 -7.37
C GLN A 28 39.03 3.46 -6.75
N ASN A 29 39.43 4.72 -6.93
CA ASN A 29 38.70 5.93 -6.61
C ASN A 29 37.41 5.97 -7.45
N THR A 30 36.38 5.25 -7.03
CA THR A 30 35.04 5.39 -7.58
C THR A 30 34.39 6.55 -6.85
N LYS A 31 34.22 7.68 -7.55
CA LYS A 31 33.27 8.72 -7.13
C LYS A 31 31.98 8.00 -6.76
N LYS A 32 31.63 8.02 -5.47
CA LYS A 32 30.38 7.50 -4.95
C LYS A 32 29.29 8.22 -5.75
N LYS A 33 28.69 7.54 -6.74
CA LYS A 33 27.52 8.07 -7.44
C LYS A 33 26.56 8.48 -6.33
N GLU A 34 26.20 9.76 -6.29
CA GLU A 34 25.12 10.24 -5.44
C GLU A 34 23.97 9.27 -5.59
N LYS A 35 23.58 8.67 -4.47
CA LYS A 35 22.44 7.76 -4.44
C LYS A 35 21.25 8.62 -4.84
N ARG A 36 20.80 8.49 -6.10
CA ARG A 36 19.53 9.08 -6.53
C ARG A 36 18.48 8.72 -5.49
N SER A 37 17.73 9.71 -5.06
CA SER A 37 16.64 9.58 -4.09
C SER A 37 15.79 8.35 -4.45
N PRO A 38 15.36 7.54 -3.47
CA PRO A 38 14.48 6.41 -3.76
C PRO A 38 13.28 6.93 -4.55
N LYS A 39 13.03 6.38 -5.75
CA LYS A 39 11.80 6.67 -6.48
C LYS A 39 10.62 6.38 -5.55
N TYR A 40 9.78 7.40 -5.32
CA TYR A 40 8.64 7.29 -4.41
C TYR A 40 7.56 6.37 -4.98
N HIS A 41 7.53 6.20 -6.30
CA HIS A 41 6.70 5.22 -6.98
C HIS A 41 7.57 4.03 -7.42
N PRO A 42 7.05 2.79 -7.34
CA PRO A 42 7.69 1.66 -8.01
C PRO A 42 7.90 2.02 -9.49
N SER A 43 8.98 1.55 -10.11
CA SER A 43 9.09 1.54 -11.58
C SER A 43 7.79 1.06 -12.20
N ASP A 44 7.50 1.54 -13.42
CA ASP A 44 6.37 1.11 -14.26
C ASP A 44 5.97 -0.32 -13.90
N PRO A 45 4.72 -0.56 -13.45
CA PRO A 45 4.30 -1.90 -13.07
C PRO A 45 4.65 -2.86 -14.21
N ASP A 46 5.27 -4.00 -13.90
CA ASP A 46 5.76 -4.98 -14.89
C ASP A 46 4.67 -5.42 -15.89
N PHE A 47 3.40 -5.17 -15.54
CA PHE A 47 2.22 -5.47 -16.35
C PHE A 47 1.25 -4.26 -16.41
N PRO A 48 0.68 -3.96 -17.59
CA PRO A 48 -0.34 -2.93 -17.73
C PRO A 48 -1.64 -3.33 -17.00
N TYR A 49 -2.42 -2.32 -16.60
CA TYR A 49 -3.70 -2.53 -15.89
C TYR A 49 -4.68 -3.46 -16.64
N ALA A 50 -4.68 -3.41 -17.97
CA ALA A 50 -5.50 -4.30 -18.80
C ALA A 50 -5.19 -5.78 -18.55
N ASP A 51 -3.92 -6.15 -18.37
CA ASP A 51 -3.52 -7.53 -18.12
C ASP A 51 -3.96 -7.99 -16.72
N VAL A 52 -3.88 -7.09 -15.73
CA VAL A 52 -4.41 -7.33 -14.38
C VAL A 52 -5.90 -7.64 -14.43
N THR A 53 -6.68 -6.82 -15.15
CA THR A 53 -8.13 -7.06 -15.26
C THR A 53 -8.45 -8.38 -15.96
N ARG A 54 -7.70 -8.74 -17.01
CA ARG A 54 -7.88 -10.00 -17.72
C ARG A 54 -7.56 -11.21 -16.85
N SER A 55 -6.42 -11.20 -16.19
CA SER A 55 -6.00 -12.29 -15.30
C SER A 55 -6.92 -12.43 -14.08
N LEU A 56 -7.46 -11.31 -13.57
CA LEU A 56 -8.47 -11.34 -12.51
C LEU A 56 -9.76 -12.01 -12.98
N ILE A 57 -10.27 -11.65 -14.16
CA ILE A 57 -11.48 -12.26 -14.74
C ILE A 57 -11.29 -13.76 -14.94
N GLU A 58 -10.15 -14.17 -15.49
CA GLU A 58 -9.81 -15.59 -15.66
C GLU A 58 -9.79 -16.33 -14.31
N ARG A 59 -9.19 -15.72 -13.27
CA ARG A 59 -9.13 -16.32 -11.93
C ARG A 59 -10.52 -16.43 -11.27
N ILE A 60 -11.35 -15.41 -11.37
CA ILE A 60 -12.74 -15.42 -10.87
C ILE A 60 -13.55 -16.53 -11.53
N GLY A 61 -13.35 -16.76 -12.84
CA GLY A 61 -14.00 -17.86 -13.56
C GLY A 61 -13.59 -19.25 -13.05
N MET A 62 -12.41 -19.39 -12.46
CA MET A 62 -11.88 -20.66 -11.95
C MET A 62 -12.19 -20.92 -10.47
N GLU A 63 -12.43 -19.88 -9.67
CA GLU A 63 -12.62 -19.99 -8.21
C GLU A 63 -13.95 -20.62 -7.77
N GLY A 64 -14.84 -20.97 -8.70
CA GLY A 64 -16.11 -21.64 -8.36
C GLY A 64 -17.09 -20.75 -7.60
N LEU A 65 -17.00 -19.43 -7.79
CA LEU A 65 -17.97 -18.45 -7.33
C LEU A 65 -19.37 -18.81 -7.88
N GLU A 66 -20.42 -18.64 -7.08
CA GLU A 66 -21.82 -18.70 -7.54
C GLU A 66 -22.08 -17.44 -8.40
N TYR A 67 -22.76 -17.52 -9.53
CA TYR A 67 -23.00 -16.35 -10.40
C TYR A 67 -21.75 -15.47 -10.74
N PRO A 68 -20.61 -16.04 -11.18
CA PRO A 68 -19.39 -15.28 -11.45
C PRO A 68 -19.59 -14.22 -12.55
N GLN A 69 -20.55 -14.44 -13.46
CA GLN A 69 -20.90 -13.53 -14.54
C GLN A 69 -21.28 -12.12 -14.06
N ILE A 70 -21.95 -11.99 -12.89
CA ILE A 70 -22.34 -10.68 -12.35
C ILE A 70 -21.07 -9.92 -11.93
N MET A 71 -20.15 -10.59 -11.26
CA MET A 71 -18.86 -10.00 -10.88
C MET A 71 -17.99 -9.66 -12.08
N ILE A 72 -17.91 -10.55 -13.07
CA ILE A 72 -17.11 -10.33 -14.27
C ILE A 72 -17.65 -9.13 -15.08
N SER A 73 -18.97 -9.00 -15.23
CA SER A 73 -19.58 -7.85 -15.92
C SER A 73 -19.29 -6.54 -15.16
N SER A 74 -19.48 -6.52 -13.85
CA SER A 74 -19.15 -5.36 -13.02
C SER A 74 -17.68 -4.96 -13.06
N ILE A 75 -16.75 -5.92 -13.09
CA ILE A 75 -15.31 -5.63 -13.21
C ILE A 75 -14.98 -5.03 -14.59
N LYS A 76 -15.60 -5.55 -15.66
CA LYS A 76 -15.41 -5.02 -17.02
C LYS A 76 -15.94 -3.60 -17.18
N GLU A 77 -17.11 -3.33 -16.62
CA GLU A 77 -17.77 -2.02 -16.67
C GLU A 77 -17.28 -1.06 -15.58
N LEU A 78 -16.51 -1.58 -14.61
CA LEU A 78 -15.99 -0.87 -13.47
C LEU A 78 -17.08 -0.18 -12.62
N ASN A 79 -18.27 -0.80 -12.56
CA ASN A 79 -19.47 -0.27 -11.92
C ASN A 79 -20.27 -1.37 -11.21
N GLU A 80 -21.00 -0.99 -10.17
CA GLU A 80 -21.90 -1.91 -9.49
C GLU A 80 -23.09 -2.28 -10.38
N PRO A 81 -23.64 -3.51 -10.25
CA PRO A 81 -24.86 -3.90 -10.94
C PRO A 81 -26.03 -3.00 -10.54
N ASP A 82 -26.88 -2.64 -11.50
CA ASP A 82 -28.15 -1.96 -11.24
C ASP A 82 -29.18 -2.94 -10.65
N TRP A 83 -29.14 -3.10 -9.33
CA TRP A 83 -30.06 -3.96 -8.59
C TRP A 83 -31.51 -3.44 -8.57
N ASP A 84 -31.74 -2.17 -8.84
CA ASP A 84 -33.09 -1.59 -8.82
C ASP A 84 -33.80 -1.81 -10.16
N GLY A 85 -33.06 -1.74 -11.27
CA GLY A 85 -33.53 -2.16 -12.59
C GLY A 85 -33.84 -3.66 -12.68
N LEU A 86 -33.04 -4.49 -12.00
CA LEU A 86 -33.20 -5.96 -11.95
C LEU A 86 -34.29 -6.43 -10.97
N LYS A 87 -34.94 -5.53 -10.24
CA LYS A 87 -35.96 -5.91 -9.27
C LYS A 87 -37.18 -6.49 -9.99
N PRO A 88 -37.61 -7.74 -9.67
CA PRO A 88 -38.78 -8.35 -10.29
C PRO A 88 -40.04 -7.51 -10.05
N LYS A 89 -40.84 -7.32 -11.10
CA LYS A 89 -42.09 -6.54 -11.06
C LYS A 89 -43.25 -7.40 -11.55
N LEU A 90 -44.40 -7.25 -10.90
CA LEU A 90 -45.62 -7.95 -11.28
C LEU A 90 -46.32 -7.18 -12.39
N ASP A 91 -46.35 -7.74 -13.61
CA ASP A 91 -47.20 -7.23 -14.67
C ASP A 91 -48.53 -8.00 -14.66
N LEU A 92 -49.55 -7.40 -14.04
CA LEU A 92 -50.91 -7.95 -14.04
C LEU A 92 -51.62 -7.58 -15.35
N THR A 93 -51.96 -8.58 -16.15
CA THR A 93 -52.86 -8.42 -17.29
C THR A 93 -54.29 -8.20 -16.80
N GLY A 94 -54.94 -7.15 -17.30
CA GLY A 94 -56.22 -6.63 -16.78
C GLY A 94 -57.46 -7.47 -17.04
N GLN A 95 -57.38 -8.74 -17.49
CA GLN A 95 -58.57 -9.57 -17.74
C GLN A 95 -58.40 -11.06 -17.36
N GLU A 96 -59.27 -11.47 -16.43
CA GLU A 96 -60.07 -12.71 -16.31
C GLU A 96 -59.49 -14.11 -16.10
N ASP A 97 -58.21 -14.41 -16.30
CA ASP A 97 -57.70 -15.76 -15.96
C ASP A 97 -57.05 -15.78 -14.56
N GLU A 98 -57.86 -16.13 -13.55
CA GLU A 98 -57.45 -16.23 -12.14
C GLU A 98 -56.24 -17.19 -11.95
N ILE A 99 -56.23 -18.28 -12.72
CA ILE A 99 -55.15 -19.28 -12.76
C ILE A 99 -53.86 -18.68 -13.35
N GLU A 100 -53.95 -17.88 -14.42
CA GLU A 100 -52.77 -17.25 -15.05
C GLU A 100 -52.17 -16.18 -14.13
N ASN A 101 -53.02 -15.44 -13.43
CA ASN A 101 -52.60 -14.47 -12.43
C ASN A 101 -51.96 -15.13 -11.19
N GLU A 102 -52.42 -16.31 -10.78
CA GLU A 102 -51.77 -17.11 -9.73
C GLU A 102 -50.40 -17.63 -10.18
N ALA A 103 -50.28 -18.16 -11.40
CA ALA A 103 -49.00 -18.60 -11.96
C ALA A 103 -47.98 -17.45 -12.03
N LYS A 104 -48.38 -16.27 -12.50
CA LYS A 104 -47.52 -15.06 -12.53
C LYS A 104 -47.08 -14.62 -11.13
N LYS A 105 -47.94 -14.77 -10.12
CA LYS A 105 -47.58 -14.48 -8.72
C LYS A 105 -46.58 -15.51 -8.16
N GLU A 106 -46.72 -16.78 -8.51
CA GLU A 106 -45.77 -17.81 -8.10
C GLU A 106 -44.40 -17.63 -8.76
N GLU A 107 -44.37 -17.33 -10.06
CA GLU A 107 -43.15 -17.01 -10.79
C GLU A 107 -42.45 -15.77 -10.23
N LEU A 108 -43.20 -14.71 -9.91
CA LEU A 108 -42.60 -13.54 -9.26
C LEU A 108 -42.00 -13.87 -7.89
N LYS A 109 -42.63 -14.77 -7.12
CA LYS A 109 -42.08 -15.19 -5.82
C LYS A 109 -40.76 -15.92 -6.00
N THR A 110 -40.66 -16.83 -6.95
CA THR A 110 -39.41 -17.56 -7.21
C THR A 110 -38.32 -16.62 -7.71
N GLU A 111 -38.67 -15.71 -8.62
CA GLU A 111 -37.74 -14.70 -9.14
C GLU A 111 -37.27 -13.73 -8.05
N SER A 112 -38.17 -13.31 -7.15
CA SER A 112 -37.82 -12.47 -5.99
C SER A 112 -36.87 -13.17 -5.02
N VAL A 113 -37.05 -14.48 -4.79
CA VAL A 113 -36.14 -15.28 -3.97
C VAL A 113 -34.76 -15.35 -4.61
N GLU A 114 -34.68 -15.63 -5.92
CA GLU A 114 -33.43 -15.65 -6.67
C GLU A 114 -32.75 -14.27 -6.71
N TYR A 115 -33.49 -13.18 -6.90
CA TYR A 115 -32.99 -11.81 -6.79
C TYR A 115 -32.32 -11.56 -5.43
N HIS A 116 -33.00 -11.90 -4.34
CA HIS A 116 -32.45 -11.74 -2.99
C HIS A 116 -31.27 -12.68 -2.71
N ARG A 117 -31.21 -13.84 -3.36
CA ARG A 117 -30.09 -14.77 -3.30
C ARG A 117 -28.87 -14.17 -4.00
N GLN A 118 -29.03 -13.69 -5.24
CA GLN A 118 -27.97 -13.02 -6.01
C GLN A 118 -27.43 -11.79 -5.28
N LYS A 119 -28.31 -10.95 -4.71
CA LYS A 119 -27.91 -9.76 -3.95
C LYS A 119 -27.09 -10.11 -2.70
N ARG A 120 -27.50 -11.15 -1.96
CA ARG A 120 -26.74 -11.64 -0.80
C ARG A 120 -25.39 -12.23 -1.20
N TYR A 121 -25.38 -12.95 -2.31
CA TYR A 121 -24.18 -13.53 -2.86
C TYR A 121 -23.19 -12.45 -3.31
N TRP A 122 -23.66 -11.43 -4.03
CA TRP A 122 -22.88 -10.28 -4.46
C TRP A 122 -22.07 -9.65 -3.33
N SER A 123 -22.72 -9.38 -2.20
CA SER A 123 -22.04 -8.82 -1.02
C SER A 123 -20.90 -9.70 -0.51
N LYS A 124 -21.06 -11.03 -0.52
CA LYS A 124 -19.98 -11.96 -0.13
C LYS A 124 -18.86 -12.02 -1.17
N ALA A 125 -19.23 -12.06 -2.44
CA ALA A 125 -18.28 -12.10 -3.55
C ALA A 125 -17.42 -10.83 -3.59
N LYS A 126 -17.97 -9.65 -3.25
CA LYS A 126 -17.21 -8.40 -3.16
C LYS A 126 -15.99 -8.55 -2.23
N TRP A 127 -16.21 -9.00 -1.00
CA TRP A 127 -15.14 -9.20 -0.02
C TRP A 127 -14.09 -10.22 -0.45
N HIS A 128 -14.56 -11.33 -1.04
CA HIS A 128 -13.69 -12.38 -1.55
C HIS A 128 -12.78 -11.86 -2.66
N VAL A 129 -13.36 -11.20 -3.66
CA VAL A 129 -12.62 -10.65 -4.81
C VAL A 129 -11.71 -9.50 -4.39
N HIS A 130 -12.14 -8.65 -3.44
CA HIS A 130 -11.27 -7.61 -2.86
C HIS A 130 -10.01 -8.24 -2.26
N SER A 131 -10.17 -9.28 -1.44
CA SER A 131 -9.05 -10.00 -0.83
C SER A 131 -8.14 -10.65 -1.88
N LEU A 132 -8.74 -11.26 -2.91
CA LEU A 132 -8.02 -11.85 -4.03
C LEU A 132 -7.15 -10.84 -4.77
N ILE A 133 -7.71 -9.66 -5.07
CA ILE A 133 -6.98 -8.56 -5.71
C ILE A 133 -5.79 -8.16 -4.83
N MET A 134 -6.06 -7.87 -3.56
CA MET A 134 -5.02 -7.47 -2.62
C MET A 134 -3.94 -8.51 -2.46
N GLU A 135 -4.23 -9.82 -2.50
CA GLU A 135 -3.23 -10.86 -2.36
C GLU A 135 -2.38 -11.04 -3.62
N SER A 136 -3.05 -11.17 -4.78
CA SER A 136 -2.46 -11.73 -5.99
C SER A 136 -2.00 -10.70 -7.02
N PHE A 137 -2.62 -9.51 -7.04
CA PHE A 137 -2.45 -8.54 -8.12
C PHE A 137 -1.80 -7.23 -7.66
N VAL A 138 -1.66 -7.02 -6.36
CA VAL A 138 -1.10 -5.81 -5.76
C VAL A 138 0.29 -6.12 -5.21
N THR A 139 1.31 -5.33 -5.59
CA THR A 139 2.66 -5.43 -5.00
C THR A 139 2.67 -4.91 -3.57
N SER A 140 3.59 -5.37 -2.71
CA SER A 140 3.64 -4.93 -1.30
C SER A 140 3.65 -3.41 -1.14
N LYS A 141 4.43 -2.70 -1.98
CA LYS A 141 4.50 -1.24 -1.95
C LYS A 141 3.17 -0.58 -2.32
N MET A 142 2.45 -1.15 -3.28
CA MET A 142 1.12 -0.64 -3.68
C MET A 142 0.07 -0.94 -2.60
N LYS A 143 0.17 -2.10 -1.92
CA LYS A 143 -0.69 -2.41 -0.76
C LYS A 143 -0.51 -1.36 0.33
N ASP A 144 0.73 -1.06 0.71
CA ASP A 144 1.02 -0.08 1.77
C ASP A 144 0.46 1.31 1.41
N LYS A 145 0.58 1.72 0.14
CA LYS A 145 0.01 2.99 -0.34
C LYS A 145 -1.53 3.01 -0.26
N ILE A 146 -2.19 1.95 -0.74
CA ILE A 146 -3.65 1.83 -0.72
C ILE A 146 -4.17 1.84 0.72
N LEU A 147 -3.52 1.10 1.63
CA LEU A 147 -3.89 1.03 3.05
C LEU A 147 -3.70 2.37 3.80
N GLN A 148 -2.81 3.23 3.32
CA GLN A 148 -2.56 4.56 3.89
C GLN A 148 -3.51 5.64 3.35
N GLU A 149 -4.38 5.34 2.39
CA GLU A 149 -5.35 6.32 1.90
C GLU A 149 -6.39 6.67 2.98
N VAL A 150 -6.78 7.94 3.02
CA VAL A 150 -7.66 8.48 4.07
C VAL A 150 -9.04 7.83 4.04
N ASP A 151 -9.51 7.47 2.86
CA ASP A 151 -10.83 6.90 2.59
C ASP A 151 -10.81 5.36 2.47
N TYR A 152 -9.70 4.70 2.84
CA TYR A 152 -9.56 3.25 2.70
C TYR A 152 -10.68 2.48 3.42
N ASN A 153 -10.84 2.71 4.74
CA ASN A 153 -11.83 1.99 5.56
C ASN A 153 -13.29 2.28 5.16
N GLU A 154 -13.55 3.41 4.48
CA GLU A 154 -14.91 3.84 4.17
C GLU A 154 -15.36 3.43 2.77
N LYS A 155 -14.46 3.46 1.78
CA LYS A 155 -14.81 3.30 0.36
C LYS A 155 -14.10 2.14 -0.34
N ILE A 156 -12.90 1.79 0.12
CA ILE A 156 -12.05 0.83 -0.58
C ILE A 156 -12.18 -0.55 0.06
N GLU A 157 -12.25 -0.60 1.39
CA GLU A 157 -12.30 -1.84 2.14
C GLU A 157 -13.57 -2.65 1.79
N GLY A 158 -13.36 -3.87 1.28
CA GLY A 158 -14.45 -4.75 0.88
C GLY A 158 -15.12 -4.39 -0.44
N ASP A 159 -14.64 -3.36 -1.14
CA ASP A 159 -15.11 -2.99 -2.47
C ASP A 159 -14.05 -3.27 -3.56
N PRO A 160 -14.20 -4.36 -4.33
CA PRO A 160 -13.24 -4.69 -5.38
C PRO A 160 -13.26 -3.67 -6.53
N ILE A 161 -14.37 -2.97 -6.77
CA ILE A 161 -14.49 -2.03 -7.89
C ILE A 161 -13.74 -0.75 -7.58
N GLU A 162 -13.93 -0.19 -6.38
CA GLU A 162 -13.21 1.01 -5.95
C GLU A 162 -11.72 0.73 -5.79
N LEU A 163 -11.36 -0.46 -5.28
CA LEU A 163 -9.98 -0.92 -5.25
C LEU A 163 -9.36 -0.96 -6.65
N LEU A 164 -10.06 -1.52 -7.64
CA LEU A 164 -9.61 -1.56 -9.03
C LEU A 164 -9.46 -0.17 -9.65
N ARG A 165 -10.35 0.79 -9.35
CA ARG A 165 -10.20 2.20 -9.76
C ARG A 165 -8.91 2.81 -9.20
N ARG A 166 -8.62 2.54 -7.93
CA ARG A 166 -7.39 3.02 -7.28
C ARG A 166 -6.15 2.38 -7.89
N ILE A 167 -6.17 1.07 -8.13
CA ILE A 167 -5.09 0.35 -8.79
C ILE A 167 -4.87 0.90 -10.21
N ASN A 168 -5.93 1.11 -10.98
CA ASN A 168 -5.85 1.70 -12.31
C ASN A 168 -5.15 3.06 -12.26
N LYS A 169 -5.56 3.93 -11.32
CA LYS A 169 -4.90 5.22 -11.09
C LYS A 169 -3.42 5.01 -10.75
N PHE A 170 -3.08 4.17 -9.77
CA PHE A 170 -1.69 3.91 -9.40
C PHE A 170 -0.83 3.38 -10.56
N MET A 171 -1.39 2.54 -11.43
CA MET A 171 -0.67 1.95 -12.56
C MET A 171 -0.57 2.86 -13.79
N THR A 172 -1.52 3.78 -13.97
CA THR A 172 -1.55 4.73 -15.11
C THR A 172 -0.86 6.05 -14.81
N THR A 173 -0.61 6.35 -13.53
CA THR A 173 0.17 7.53 -13.15
C THR A 173 1.67 7.24 -13.38
N SER A 174 2.12 7.46 -14.62
CA SER A 174 3.53 7.34 -15.07
C SER A 174 4.40 8.51 -14.59
N ASP A 175 5.73 8.35 -14.63
CA ASP A 175 6.88 9.24 -14.33
C ASP A 175 6.71 10.78 -14.52
N VAL A 176 5.64 11.26 -15.17
CA VAL A 176 5.32 12.70 -15.32
C VAL A 176 4.77 13.31 -14.01
N THR A 177 4.11 12.51 -13.15
CA THR A 177 3.76 12.93 -11.78
C THR A 177 4.90 12.75 -10.78
N ASP A 178 5.99 12.07 -11.16
CA ASP A 178 7.26 12.05 -10.41
C ASP A 178 8.05 13.35 -10.63
N TRP A 179 7.36 14.49 -10.72
CA TRP A 179 8.01 15.78 -10.61
C TRP A 179 8.45 15.93 -9.15
N GLU A 180 9.75 15.84 -8.89
CA GLU A 180 10.32 15.90 -7.53
C GLU A 180 9.73 17.02 -6.64
N PRO A 181 9.40 18.22 -7.17
CA PRO A 181 8.69 19.26 -6.41
C PRO A 181 7.26 18.90 -5.96
N ILE A 182 6.49 18.12 -6.73
CA ILE A 182 5.16 17.62 -6.30
C ILE A 182 5.34 16.64 -5.15
N THR A 183 6.29 15.71 -5.28
CA THR A 183 6.59 14.76 -4.21
C THR A 183 7.03 15.46 -2.92
N LEU A 184 7.90 16.47 -3.05
CA LEU A 184 8.29 17.32 -1.92
C LEU A 184 7.08 18.05 -1.32
N TRP A 185 6.23 18.64 -2.17
CA TRP A 185 5.00 19.32 -1.73
C TRP A 185 4.07 18.40 -0.94
N GLU A 186 3.82 17.18 -1.42
CA GLU A 186 2.97 16.21 -0.73
C GLU A 186 3.53 15.80 0.64
N VAL A 187 4.84 15.60 0.72
CA VAL A 187 5.52 15.23 1.97
C VAL A 187 5.51 16.40 2.96
N LEU A 188 5.73 17.64 2.49
CA LEU A 188 5.57 18.85 3.29
C LEU A 188 4.14 19.01 3.78
N GLN A 189 3.15 18.79 2.91
CA GLN A 189 1.73 18.88 3.26
C GLN A 189 1.37 17.85 4.34
N LYS A 190 1.88 16.62 4.26
CA LYS A 190 1.68 15.59 5.30
C LYS A 190 2.30 15.99 6.63
N TRP A 191 3.50 16.54 6.61
CA TRP A 191 4.18 16.98 7.83
C TRP A 191 3.47 18.17 8.48
N LEU A 192 3.12 19.21 7.71
CA LEU A 192 2.45 20.41 8.20
C LEU A 192 1.03 20.12 8.72
N ASN A 193 0.33 19.14 8.15
CA ASN A 193 -0.99 18.72 8.61
C ASN A 193 -0.94 17.55 9.62
N CYS A 194 0.24 17.22 10.15
CA CYS A 194 0.38 16.15 11.13
C CYS A 194 -0.17 16.60 12.49
N CYS A 195 -1.46 16.33 12.72
CA CYS A 195 -2.14 16.58 13.99
C CYS A 195 -2.31 15.27 14.79
N GLN A 196 -2.40 15.38 16.12
CA GLN A 196 -2.70 14.24 17.00
C GLN A 196 -4.11 13.70 16.69
N LYS A 197 -4.23 12.39 16.50
CA LYS A 197 -5.53 11.73 16.27
C LYS A 197 -6.25 11.48 17.61
N GLY A 198 -7.59 11.39 17.56
CA GLY A 198 -8.41 11.19 18.77
C GLY A 198 -8.11 9.92 19.57
N ASN A 199 -7.62 8.87 18.90
CA ASN A 199 -7.27 7.58 19.52
C ASN A 199 -5.76 7.35 19.67
N GLU A 200 -4.94 8.40 19.49
CA GLU A 200 -3.47 8.30 19.47
C GLU A 200 -2.88 8.91 20.75
N THR A 201 -1.93 8.19 21.36
CA THR A 201 -1.21 8.72 22.51
C THR A 201 -0.23 9.82 22.09
N VAL A 202 0.10 10.73 22.99
CA VAL A 202 1.04 11.84 22.70
C VAL A 202 2.40 11.32 22.22
N ILE A 203 2.86 10.20 22.78
CA ILE A 203 4.15 9.59 22.41
C ILE A 203 4.11 9.04 20.97
N GLU A 204 3.02 8.38 20.59
CA GLU A 204 2.83 7.87 19.23
C GLU A 204 2.72 9.02 18.22
N TYR A 205 2.02 10.09 18.59
CA TYR A 205 1.96 11.30 17.79
C TYR A 205 3.35 11.91 17.57
N CYS A 206 4.14 12.09 18.64
CA CYS A 206 5.49 12.65 18.53
C CYS A 206 6.37 11.81 17.60
N LYS A 207 6.33 10.48 17.71
CA LYS A 207 7.08 9.58 16.82
C LYS A 207 6.67 9.75 15.36
N ARG A 208 5.36 9.76 15.08
CA ARG A 208 4.84 9.96 13.71
C ARG A 208 5.21 11.34 13.15
N PHE A 209 5.19 12.36 14.00
CA PHE A 209 5.62 13.70 13.63
C PHE A 209 7.12 13.75 13.28
N GLU A 210 7.97 13.13 14.10
CA GLU A 210 9.42 13.00 13.85
C GLU A 210 9.71 12.20 12.57
N GLU A 211 9.00 11.11 12.32
CA GLU A 211 9.11 10.33 11.08
C GLU A 211 8.77 11.18 9.85
N CYS A 212 7.68 11.97 9.92
CA CYS A 212 7.30 12.90 8.86
C CYS A 212 8.37 13.99 8.66
N ALA A 213 8.90 14.56 9.75
CA ALA A 213 9.96 15.57 9.69
C ALA A 213 11.25 15.02 9.07
N THR A 214 11.66 13.82 9.48
CA THR A 214 12.84 13.13 8.94
C THR A 214 12.68 12.83 7.45
N THR A 215 11.45 12.50 7.03
CA THR A 215 11.12 12.30 5.62
C THR A 215 11.29 13.60 4.84
N VAL A 216 10.75 14.73 5.31
CA VAL A 216 10.97 16.06 4.69
C VAL A 216 12.47 16.38 4.59
N LEU A 217 13.22 16.17 5.68
CA LEU A 217 14.66 16.44 5.74
C LEU A 217 15.43 15.64 4.68
N SER A 218 15.02 14.40 4.42
CA SER A 218 15.65 13.56 3.40
C SER A 218 15.55 14.12 1.97
N PHE A 219 14.55 14.96 1.70
CA PHE A 219 14.41 15.63 0.40
C PHE A 219 15.11 16.98 0.35
N MET A 220 15.05 17.77 1.44
CA MET A 220 15.55 19.14 1.45
C MET A 220 17.03 19.25 1.84
N GLY A 221 17.58 18.22 2.48
CA GLY A 221 18.93 18.21 3.04
C GLY A 221 19.00 18.92 4.39
N ASP A 222 20.12 18.80 5.11
CA ASP A 222 20.23 19.27 6.50
C ASP A 222 20.30 20.80 6.63
N SER A 223 20.76 21.51 5.59
CA SER A 223 21.06 22.94 5.62
C SER A 223 19.95 23.84 5.04
N TRP A 224 18.78 23.28 4.71
CA TRP A 224 17.75 24.02 3.98
C TRP A 224 17.15 25.19 4.77
N LEU A 225 17.18 25.12 6.10
CA LEU A 225 16.72 26.19 6.99
C LEU A 225 17.83 27.14 7.43
N ASP A 226 19.10 26.91 7.10
CA ASP A 226 20.21 27.73 7.60
C ASP A 226 20.09 29.20 7.17
N VAL A 227 19.66 29.43 5.92
CA VAL A 227 19.43 30.78 5.37
C VAL A 227 18.19 31.44 5.98
N PHE A 228 17.20 30.65 6.38
CA PHE A 228 16.03 31.18 7.10
C PHE A 228 16.40 31.52 8.55
N ALA A 229 17.06 30.59 9.24
CA ALA A 229 17.51 30.72 10.62
C ALA A 229 18.44 31.93 10.78
N SER A 230 19.39 32.13 9.86
CA SER A 230 20.31 33.28 9.90
C SER A 230 19.64 34.64 9.77
N LYS A 231 18.37 34.70 9.32
CA LYS A 231 17.57 35.94 9.25
C LYS A 231 16.67 36.15 10.47
N THR A 232 16.61 35.17 11.38
CA THR A 232 15.79 35.29 12.60
C THR A 232 16.51 36.11 13.65
N THR A 233 15.76 36.94 14.40
CA THR A 233 16.31 37.80 15.45
C THR A 233 17.05 37.00 16.52
N VAL A 234 16.54 35.81 16.85
CA VAL A 234 17.14 34.88 17.82
C VAL A 234 18.54 34.45 17.39
N TYR A 235 18.77 34.17 16.10
CA TYR A 235 20.08 33.79 15.61
C TYR A 235 21.09 34.94 15.75
N HIS A 236 20.68 36.17 15.40
CA HIS A 236 21.52 37.36 15.58
C HIS A 236 21.82 37.65 17.05
N GLU A 237 20.88 37.41 17.97
CA GLU A 237 21.10 37.55 19.41
C GLU A 237 22.14 36.53 19.92
N ILE A 238 22.16 35.32 19.39
CA ILE A 238 23.14 34.28 19.76
C ILE A 238 24.51 34.58 19.15
N GLU A 239 24.57 34.99 17.88
CA GLU A 239 25.81 35.34 17.18
C GLU A 239 26.52 36.53 17.83
N ASN A 240 25.77 37.58 18.17
CA ASN A 240 26.32 38.78 18.82
C ASN A 240 26.78 38.55 20.27
N ASN A 241 26.32 37.47 20.92
CA ASN A 241 26.72 37.09 22.27
C ASN A 241 27.87 36.07 22.32
N HIS A 242 28.42 35.66 21.16
CA HIS A 242 29.59 34.78 21.11
C HIS A 242 30.89 35.63 21.18
N PRO A 243 31.69 35.55 22.25
CA PRO A 243 32.98 36.25 22.28
C PRO A 243 33.91 35.59 21.26
N THR A 244 34.34 36.36 20.26
CA THR A 244 35.45 35.98 19.39
C THR A 244 36.71 35.89 20.24
N ASN A 245 37.11 34.69 20.66
CA ASN A 245 38.46 34.45 21.17
C ASN A 245 39.43 34.65 20.01
N GLY A 246 39.89 35.89 19.86
CA GLY A 246 40.96 36.26 18.96
C GLY A 246 42.25 35.60 19.41
N LEU A 247 42.61 34.48 18.80
CA LEU A 247 44.00 34.10 18.62
C LEU A 247 44.56 34.98 17.50
N SER A 248 45.01 36.17 17.87
CA SER A 248 45.95 36.94 17.05
C SER A 248 47.36 36.56 17.48
N ASP A 249 48.11 35.95 16.56
CA ASP A 249 49.56 35.74 16.65
C ASP A 249 50.29 36.97 17.20
N ARG A 250 50.97 36.80 18.34
CA ARG A 250 52.23 37.46 18.71
C ARG A 250 53.01 36.60 19.69
#